data_AF-A0A6P5YIP1-F1
#
_entry.id   AF-A0A6P5YIP1-F1
#
_cell.length_a   1.000
_cell.length_b   1.000
_cell.length_c   1.000
_cell.angle_alpha   90.00
_cell.angle_beta   90.00
_cell.angle_gamma   90.00
#
_symmetry.space_group_name_H-M   'P 1'
#
loop_
_entity.id
_entity.type
_entity.pdbx_description
1 polymer ?
#
loop_
_entity_poly.entity_id
_entity_poly.type
_entity_poly.pdbx_seq_one_letter_code
_entity_poly.pdbx_strand_id
1 'polypeptide(L)'
;MVADFLDAADSSLSIFLQFRSFTFSAEKKKITSKLLLKYKKKIISINLKKKKKMGTLGKAIYTVGFWIRETGQALDRLGCRLQGNYYFQEQLSRHRTLMNIFDKAPVVDRDAFVAPSASIIGDVQVGRGSSIWYGCVLRGDVNSINIGSGTNIQDNSLVHVAKSNLSGKVLPTIIGSNVTVGHSAVLHGCTVEDEAFVGMGAALLDGVYVEKHAMVAAGALVRQNTRIPCGEVWGGNPAKFLRKLTEEEMAFISQSALNYSNLAQVHAAENAKSFDEIEFEKVLRKKFARRDEEYDSMLGVVRETPPELILPDNVLADKVAKTA
;
A
#
# COMPACT_ATOMS: atom_id res chain seq x y z
N MET A 1 12.95 -15.93 11.34
CA MET A 1 14.19 -16.60 10.86
C MET A 1 13.97 -18.01 10.27
N VAL A 2 12.87 -18.72 10.55
CA VAL A 2 12.57 -20.04 9.93
C VAL A 2 11.50 -19.92 8.82
N ALA A 3 10.67 -18.87 8.83
CA ALA A 3 9.67 -18.61 7.78
C ALA A 3 10.23 -17.81 6.58
N ASP A 4 11.23 -16.94 6.79
CA ASP A 4 11.83 -16.06 5.75
C ASP A 4 12.41 -16.79 4.53
N PHE A 5 12.46 -18.11 4.54
CA PHE A 5 13.08 -18.93 3.51
C PHE A 5 12.13 -19.94 2.84
N LEU A 6 10.91 -20.14 3.35
CA LEU A 6 9.95 -21.07 2.77
C LEU A 6 9.21 -20.45 1.58
N ASP A 7 8.95 -19.14 1.59
CA ASP A 7 8.33 -18.41 0.45
C ASP A 7 9.18 -18.38 -0.82
N ALA A 8 10.51 -18.44 -0.68
CA ALA A 8 11.42 -18.48 -1.82
C ALA A 8 11.38 -19.81 -2.59
N ALA A 9 10.81 -20.88 -2.00
CA ALA A 9 10.75 -22.20 -2.61
C ALA A 9 9.48 -22.39 -3.45
N ASP A 10 8.31 -21.97 -2.96
CA ASP A 10 7.03 -22.12 -3.68
C ASP A 10 6.88 -21.11 -4.83
N SER A 11 7.41 -19.89 -4.67
CA SER A 11 7.50 -18.90 -5.77
C SER A 11 8.33 -19.40 -6.97
N SER A 12 9.31 -20.28 -6.74
CA SER A 12 10.20 -20.78 -7.80
C SER A 12 9.55 -21.85 -8.70
N LEU A 13 8.54 -22.56 -8.21
CA LEU A 13 7.78 -23.55 -8.99
C LEU A 13 6.66 -22.90 -9.82
N SER A 14 6.03 -21.82 -9.32
CA SER A 14 5.01 -21.07 -10.08
C SER A 14 5.62 -20.27 -11.23
N ILE A 15 6.84 -19.72 -11.03
CA ILE A 15 7.70 -19.18 -12.10
C ILE A 15 7.99 -20.25 -13.16
N PHE A 16 8.09 -21.54 -12.80
CA PHE A 16 8.46 -22.59 -13.75
C PHE A 16 7.40 -22.87 -14.82
N LEU A 17 6.11 -22.66 -14.50
CA LEU A 17 4.98 -22.93 -15.42
C LEU A 17 4.61 -21.72 -16.30
N GLN A 18 4.94 -20.49 -15.88
CA GLN A 18 4.57 -19.26 -16.60
C GLN A 18 5.50 -18.85 -17.75
N PHE A 19 6.74 -19.34 -17.78
CA PHE A 19 7.74 -18.89 -18.76
C PHE A 19 7.67 -19.59 -20.11
N ARG A 20 6.73 -20.54 -20.29
CA ARG A 20 6.49 -21.21 -21.58
C ARG A 20 5.80 -20.32 -22.61
N SER A 21 5.21 -19.20 -22.19
CA SER A 21 4.31 -18.38 -23.02
C SER A 21 4.92 -17.08 -23.56
N PHE A 22 6.19 -16.76 -23.28
CA PHE A 22 6.83 -15.53 -23.73
C PHE A 22 8.11 -15.78 -24.53
N THR A 23 8.17 -15.20 -25.73
CA THR A 23 9.36 -15.12 -26.60
C THR A 23 10.40 -14.17 -26.01
N PHE A 24 11.13 -14.62 -24.98
CA PHE A 24 12.29 -13.89 -24.45
C PHE A 24 13.56 -14.14 -25.29
N SER A 25 14.36 -13.08 -25.48
CA SER A 25 15.73 -13.13 -25.99
C SER A 25 16.59 -14.13 -25.19
N ALA A 26 17.49 -14.84 -25.89
CA ALA A 26 18.28 -15.96 -25.37
C ALA A 26 19.11 -15.62 -24.11
N GLU A 27 19.44 -14.34 -23.93
CA GLU A 27 20.23 -13.83 -22.80
C GLU A 27 19.41 -13.77 -21.49
N LYS A 28 18.15 -13.32 -21.55
CA LYS A 28 17.24 -13.32 -20.39
C LYS A 28 16.90 -14.74 -19.92
N LYS A 29 16.81 -15.71 -20.83
CA LYS A 29 16.62 -17.15 -20.50
C LYS A 29 17.83 -17.77 -19.78
N LYS A 30 19.06 -17.33 -20.07
CA LYS A 30 20.28 -17.77 -19.37
C LYS A 30 20.40 -17.19 -17.95
N ILE A 31 19.95 -15.95 -17.75
CA ILE A 31 19.97 -15.29 -16.43
C ILE A 31 18.95 -15.94 -15.50
N THR A 32 17.73 -16.18 -15.98
CA THR A 32 16.67 -16.84 -15.19
C THR A 32 17.03 -18.27 -14.82
N SER A 33 17.65 -19.05 -15.72
CA SER A 33 18.07 -20.43 -15.42
C SER A 33 19.19 -20.50 -14.37
N LYS A 34 20.16 -19.56 -14.42
CA LYS A 34 21.21 -19.43 -13.39
C LYS A 34 20.61 -19.03 -12.03
N LEU A 35 19.65 -18.11 -12.00
CA LEU A 35 18.97 -17.72 -10.77
C LEU A 35 18.21 -18.91 -10.16
N LEU A 36 17.41 -19.62 -10.97
CA LEU A 36 16.65 -20.80 -10.55
C LEU A 36 17.55 -21.89 -9.96
N LEU A 37 18.71 -22.15 -10.58
CA LEU A 37 19.66 -23.13 -10.06
C LEU A 37 20.27 -22.69 -8.72
N LYS A 38 20.52 -21.39 -8.55
CA LYS A 38 21.00 -20.80 -7.28
C LYS A 38 19.95 -20.94 -6.17
N TYR A 39 18.68 -20.67 -6.46
CA TYR A 39 17.57 -20.84 -5.51
C TYR A 39 17.37 -22.32 -5.12
N LYS A 40 17.34 -23.24 -6.09
CA LYS A 40 17.26 -24.69 -5.82
C LYS A 40 18.40 -25.16 -4.91
N LYS A 41 19.64 -24.75 -5.19
CA LYS A 41 20.80 -25.07 -4.33
C LYS A 41 20.66 -24.52 -2.92
N LYS A 42 20.11 -23.30 -2.76
CA LYS A 42 19.87 -22.68 -1.45
C LYS A 42 18.83 -23.44 -0.63
N ILE A 43 17.72 -23.85 -1.25
CA ILE A 43 16.65 -24.64 -0.61
C ILE A 43 17.18 -26.01 -0.15
N ILE A 44 17.93 -26.70 -1.02
CA ILE A 44 18.55 -27.99 -0.69
C ILE A 44 19.50 -27.84 0.51
N SER A 45 20.33 -26.79 0.51
CA SER A 45 21.23 -26.46 1.64
C SER A 45 20.47 -26.20 2.95
N ILE A 46 19.33 -25.51 2.90
CA ILE A 46 18.51 -25.23 4.09
C ILE A 46 17.89 -26.52 4.65
N ASN A 47 17.33 -27.37 3.78
CA ASN A 47 16.77 -28.66 4.19
C ASN A 47 17.85 -29.61 4.76
N LEU A 48 19.06 -29.60 4.20
CA LEU A 48 20.22 -30.32 4.74
C LEU A 48 20.63 -29.80 6.12
N LYS A 49 20.64 -28.47 6.33
CA LYS A 49 20.92 -27.85 7.64
C LYS A 49 19.86 -28.22 8.68
N LYS A 50 18.57 -28.23 8.31
CA LYS A 50 17.47 -28.66 9.21
C LYS A 50 17.64 -30.14 9.58
N LYS A 51 17.87 -31.04 8.62
CA LYS A 51 18.13 -32.46 8.89
C LYS A 51 19.34 -32.68 9.80
N LYS A 52 20.42 -31.90 9.68
CA LYS A 52 21.61 -32.02 10.54
C LYS A 52 21.34 -31.67 12.02
N LYS A 53 20.39 -30.78 12.32
CA LYS A 53 20.07 -30.36 13.69
C LYS A 53 19.01 -31.24 14.39
N MET A 54 18.46 -32.25 13.73
CA MET A 54 17.37 -33.08 14.26
C MET A 54 17.88 -34.43 14.79
N GLY A 55 17.33 -34.86 15.93
CA GLY A 55 17.49 -36.22 16.45
C GLY A 55 16.91 -37.27 15.50
N THR A 56 17.26 -38.55 15.72
CA THR A 56 16.91 -39.67 14.82
C THR A 56 15.40 -39.81 14.63
N LEU A 57 14.62 -39.69 15.71
CA LEU A 57 13.16 -39.72 15.67
C LEU A 57 12.57 -38.56 14.85
N GLY A 58 13.10 -37.35 15.02
CA GLY A 58 12.66 -36.18 14.25
C GLY A 58 12.92 -36.33 12.75
N LYS A 59 14.06 -36.92 12.36
CA LYS A 59 14.36 -37.19 10.94
C LYS A 59 13.39 -38.20 10.33
N ALA A 60 13.00 -39.23 11.09
CA ALA A 60 12.01 -40.21 10.65
C ALA A 60 10.65 -39.55 10.42
N ILE A 61 10.15 -38.80 11.41
CA ILE A 61 8.86 -38.08 11.32
C ILE A 61 8.86 -37.08 10.16
N TYR A 62 9.94 -36.30 9.99
CA TYR A 62 10.06 -35.36 8.87
C TYR A 62 10.01 -36.06 7.51
N THR A 63 10.64 -37.22 7.39
CA THR A 63 10.67 -37.98 6.12
C THR A 63 9.28 -38.53 5.79
N VAL A 64 8.58 -39.07 6.79
CA VAL A 64 7.18 -39.52 6.63
C VAL A 64 6.29 -38.33 6.24
N GLY A 65 6.40 -37.19 6.93
CA GLY A 65 5.64 -35.98 6.60
C GLY A 65 5.92 -35.46 5.18
N PHE A 66 7.17 -35.53 4.73
CA PHE A 66 7.55 -35.19 3.36
C PHE A 66 6.86 -36.10 2.33
N TRP A 67 6.83 -37.42 2.55
CA TRP A 67 6.14 -38.36 1.65
C TRP A 67 4.63 -38.13 1.60
N ILE A 68 4.01 -37.83 2.74
CA ILE A 68 2.58 -37.48 2.80
C ILE A 68 2.32 -36.19 2.00
N ARG A 69 3.16 -35.17 2.16
CA ARG A 69 3.04 -33.90 1.43
C ARG A 69 3.15 -34.10 -0.08
N GLU A 70 4.14 -34.85 -0.55
CA GLU A 70 4.34 -35.13 -1.98
C GLU A 70 3.18 -35.92 -2.57
N THR A 71 2.64 -36.89 -1.83
CA THR A 71 1.44 -37.63 -2.21
C THR A 71 0.23 -36.70 -2.31
N GLY A 72 0.03 -35.81 -1.33
CA GLY A 72 -1.03 -34.80 -1.34
C GLY A 72 -0.94 -33.86 -2.56
N GLN A 73 0.25 -33.36 -2.88
CA GLN A 73 0.49 -32.54 -4.08
C GLN A 73 0.27 -33.32 -5.39
N ALA A 74 0.47 -34.64 -5.40
CA ALA A 74 0.16 -35.48 -6.55
C ALA A 74 -1.34 -35.66 -6.74
N LEU A 75 -2.09 -35.84 -5.65
CA LEU A 75 -3.56 -35.93 -5.66
C LEU A 75 -4.20 -34.62 -6.11
N ASP A 76 -3.71 -33.48 -5.62
CA ASP A 76 -4.16 -32.15 -6.05
C ASP A 76 -3.97 -31.94 -7.57
N ARG A 77 -2.76 -32.25 -8.09
CA ARG A 77 -2.49 -32.22 -9.53
C ARG A 77 -3.38 -33.16 -10.34
N LEU A 78 -3.71 -34.34 -9.81
CA LEU A 78 -4.65 -35.25 -10.46
C LEU A 78 -6.06 -34.64 -10.47
N GLY A 79 -6.49 -34.04 -9.36
CA GLY A 79 -7.76 -33.32 -9.25
C GLY A 79 -7.88 -32.19 -10.28
N CYS A 80 -6.85 -31.34 -10.40
CA CYS A 80 -6.81 -30.29 -11.43
C CYS A 80 -6.89 -30.88 -12.85
N ARG A 81 -6.20 -32.00 -13.12
CA ARG A 81 -6.26 -32.69 -14.42
C ARG A 81 -7.65 -33.25 -14.71
N LEU A 82 -8.34 -33.79 -13.71
CA LEU A 82 -9.71 -34.29 -13.84
C LEU A 82 -10.71 -33.16 -14.13
N GLN A 83 -10.49 -31.97 -13.57
CA GLN A 83 -11.28 -30.76 -13.86
C GLN A 83 -10.98 -30.13 -15.22
N GLY A 84 -9.94 -30.58 -15.94
CA GLY A 84 -9.61 -30.12 -17.29
C GLY A 84 -9.22 -28.65 -17.34
N ASN A 85 -10.02 -27.81 -18.00
CA ASN A 85 -9.74 -26.38 -18.17
C ASN A 85 -10.47 -25.48 -17.15
N TYR A 86 -11.27 -26.07 -16.25
CA TYR A 86 -12.10 -25.31 -15.31
C TYR A 86 -11.45 -25.11 -13.95
N TYR A 87 -10.27 -25.69 -13.70
CA TYR A 87 -9.56 -25.45 -12.44
C TYR A 87 -8.94 -24.05 -12.44
N PHE A 88 -9.12 -23.35 -11.34
CA PHE A 88 -8.46 -22.07 -11.11
C PHE A 88 -7.20 -22.31 -10.28
N GLN A 89 -6.04 -21.97 -10.84
CA GLN A 89 -4.79 -21.95 -10.11
C GLN A 89 -4.55 -20.53 -9.60
N GLU A 90 -4.56 -20.36 -8.28
CA GLU A 90 -4.20 -19.10 -7.66
C GLU A 90 -2.77 -18.71 -8.03
N GLN A 91 -2.63 -17.50 -8.56
CA GLN A 91 -1.35 -16.91 -8.90
C GLN A 91 -1.03 -15.89 -7.82
N LEU A 92 0.20 -15.93 -7.31
CA LEU A 92 0.71 -14.89 -6.41
C LEU A 92 0.54 -13.53 -7.08
N SER A 93 0.25 -12.51 -6.26
CA SER A 93 0.04 -11.15 -6.74
C SER A 93 1.23 -10.71 -7.60
N ARG A 94 0.92 -10.31 -8.83
CA ARG A 94 1.90 -9.70 -9.76
C ARG A 94 1.89 -8.18 -9.69
N HIS A 95 1.06 -7.64 -8.81
CA HIS A 95 0.98 -6.21 -8.56
C HIS A 95 2.36 -5.71 -8.09
N ARG A 96 2.72 -4.51 -8.58
CA ARG A 96 3.93 -3.82 -8.18
C ARG A 96 3.53 -2.45 -7.69
N THR A 97 3.85 -2.17 -6.43
CA THR A 97 3.55 -0.88 -5.79
C THR A 97 4.31 0.26 -6.46
N LEU A 98 5.59 0.04 -6.78
CA LEU A 98 6.45 0.97 -7.51
C LEU A 98 6.82 0.38 -8.87
N MET A 99 6.54 1.11 -9.95
CA MET A 99 6.81 0.66 -11.31
C MET A 99 7.49 1.76 -12.13
N ASN A 100 8.69 1.45 -12.62
CA ASN A 100 9.38 2.28 -13.59
C ASN A 100 8.74 2.12 -14.99
N ILE A 101 8.74 3.22 -15.75
CA ILE A 101 8.34 3.27 -17.14
C ILE A 101 9.38 4.08 -17.91
N PHE A 102 9.88 3.49 -19.01
CA PHE A 102 11.04 4.01 -19.75
C PHE A 102 12.23 4.25 -18.81
N ASP A 103 12.83 5.43 -18.86
CA ASP A 103 13.97 5.83 -18.02
C ASP A 103 13.54 6.54 -16.73
N LYS A 104 12.23 6.59 -16.45
CA LYS A 104 11.66 7.30 -15.31
C LYS A 104 11.23 6.33 -14.22
N ALA A 105 11.58 6.65 -12.98
CA ALA A 105 11.26 5.86 -11.80
C ALA A 105 10.59 6.73 -10.74
N PRO A 106 9.60 6.20 -10.01
CA PRO A 106 9.00 6.93 -8.92
C PRO A 106 10.00 7.12 -7.78
N VAL A 107 10.07 8.33 -7.26
CA VAL A 107 10.91 8.72 -6.13
C VAL A 107 9.99 8.99 -4.95
N VAL A 108 10.13 8.16 -3.91
CA VAL A 108 9.30 8.23 -2.70
C VAL A 108 10.23 8.50 -1.52
N ASP A 109 9.91 9.53 -0.75
CA ASP A 109 10.65 9.84 0.48
C ASP A 109 10.55 8.71 1.51
N ARG A 110 11.57 8.56 2.35
CA ARG A 110 11.62 7.49 3.37
C ARG A 110 10.50 7.60 4.40
N ASP A 111 10.11 8.82 4.76
CA ASP A 111 9.07 9.06 5.77
C ASP A 111 7.66 9.02 5.15
N ALA A 112 7.54 8.82 3.82
CA ALA A 112 6.26 8.73 3.14
C ALA A 112 5.68 7.31 3.24
N PHE A 113 4.38 7.22 3.49
CA PHE A 113 3.66 5.96 3.50
C PHE A 113 3.10 5.66 2.10
N VAL A 114 3.33 4.44 1.60
CA VAL A 114 2.69 3.93 0.39
C VAL A 114 2.02 2.61 0.72
N ALA A 115 0.69 2.57 0.57
CA ALA A 115 -0.07 1.36 0.79
C ALA A 115 0.33 0.27 -0.21
N PRO A 116 0.37 -1.02 0.21
CA PRO A 116 0.81 -2.11 -0.66
C PRO A 116 -0.08 -2.31 -1.89
N SER A 117 -1.36 -1.93 -1.82
CA SER A 117 -2.31 -1.99 -2.94
C SER A 117 -2.25 -0.78 -3.88
N ALA A 118 -1.53 0.29 -3.52
CA ALA A 118 -1.38 1.47 -4.38
C ALA A 118 -0.42 1.16 -5.55
N SER A 119 -0.60 1.84 -6.68
CA SER A 119 0.26 1.72 -7.85
C SER A 119 0.84 3.07 -8.22
N ILE A 120 2.16 3.23 -8.07
CA ILE A 120 2.90 4.44 -8.44
C ILE A 120 3.77 4.13 -9.65
N ILE A 121 3.49 4.82 -10.75
CA ILE A 121 3.97 4.43 -12.08
C ILE A 121 4.58 5.64 -12.80
N GLY A 122 5.81 5.50 -13.30
CA GLY A 122 6.47 6.51 -14.12
C GLY A 122 7.15 7.61 -13.30
N ASP A 123 7.02 8.86 -13.76
CA ASP A 123 7.63 10.05 -13.18
C ASP A 123 6.77 10.60 -12.04
N VAL A 124 6.95 10.05 -10.85
CA VAL A 124 6.20 10.47 -9.66
C VAL A 124 7.16 10.80 -8.55
N GLN A 125 7.04 11.99 -7.97
CA GLN A 125 7.80 12.42 -6.80
C GLN A 125 6.85 12.58 -5.62
N VAL A 126 7.16 11.89 -4.52
CA VAL A 126 6.37 11.92 -3.28
C VAL A 126 7.22 12.53 -2.17
N GLY A 127 6.80 13.70 -1.69
CA GLY A 127 7.47 14.45 -0.64
C GLY A 127 7.41 13.77 0.74
N ARG A 128 8.16 14.35 1.68
CA ARG A 128 8.33 13.84 3.04
C ARG A 128 7.03 13.83 3.82
N GLY A 129 6.78 12.75 4.57
CA GLY A 129 5.60 12.60 5.43
C GLY A 129 4.27 12.52 4.67
N SER A 130 4.31 12.45 3.34
CA SER A 130 3.12 12.27 2.52
C SER A 130 2.64 10.83 2.55
N SER A 131 1.35 10.61 2.30
CA SER A 131 0.74 9.29 2.38
C SER A 131 -0.11 8.98 1.16
N ILE A 132 0.09 7.80 0.59
CA ILE A 132 -0.65 7.27 -0.55
C ILE A 132 -1.40 6.04 -0.05
N TRP A 133 -2.71 6.16 0.04
CA TRP A 133 -3.60 5.21 0.70
C TRP A 133 -4.04 4.09 -0.24
N TYR A 134 -4.86 3.16 0.27
CA TYR A 134 -5.11 1.88 -0.36
C TYR A 134 -5.83 2.03 -1.71
N GLY A 135 -5.39 1.26 -2.72
CA GLY A 135 -6.00 1.26 -4.04
C GLY A 135 -5.75 2.51 -4.89
N CYS A 136 -4.92 3.45 -4.43
CA CYS A 136 -4.58 4.63 -5.21
C CYS A 136 -3.77 4.28 -6.47
N VAL A 137 -3.99 5.04 -7.54
CA VAL A 137 -3.22 4.91 -8.79
C VAL A 137 -2.65 6.26 -9.18
N LEU A 138 -1.32 6.38 -9.10
CA LEU A 138 -0.57 7.55 -9.52
C LEU A 138 0.19 7.18 -10.79
N ARG A 139 -0.28 7.67 -11.94
CA ARG A 139 0.30 7.33 -13.25
C ARG A 139 0.89 8.58 -13.90
N GLY A 140 2.20 8.76 -13.74
CA GLY A 140 3.02 9.81 -14.36
C GLY A 140 3.83 9.29 -15.55
N ASP A 141 3.20 8.51 -16.43
CA ASP A 141 3.91 7.87 -17.55
C ASP A 141 4.11 8.82 -18.75
N VAL A 142 3.19 9.76 -18.94
CA VAL A 142 3.28 10.76 -20.02
C VAL A 142 3.98 12.05 -19.57
N ASN A 143 3.85 12.42 -18.31
CA ASN A 143 4.38 13.65 -17.72
C ASN A 143 4.60 13.45 -16.20
N SER A 144 5.19 14.43 -15.52
CA SER A 144 5.51 14.33 -14.10
C SER A 144 4.31 14.56 -13.17
N ILE A 145 4.26 13.78 -12.09
CA ILE A 145 3.41 14.02 -10.92
C ILE A 145 4.32 14.42 -9.75
N ASN A 146 4.10 15.58 -9.17
CA ASN A 146 4.84 16.05 -8.00
C ASN A 146 3.88 16.22 -6.83
N ILE A 147 4.19 15.57 -5.71
CA ILE A 147 3.42 15.67 -4.46
C ILE A 147 4.32 16.28 -3.41
N GLY A 148 3.86 17.37 -2.79
CA GLY A 148 4.54 18.08 -1.71
C GLY A 148 4.64 17.26 -0.43
N SER A 149 5.04 17.92 0.66
CA SER A 149 5.26 17.26 1.95
C SER A 149 3.98 17.25 2.81
N GLY A 150 3.78 16.22 3.63
CA GLY A 150 2.60 16.11 4.52
C GLY A 150 1.26 15.98 3.78
N THR A 151 1.29 15.67 2.49
CA THR A 151 0.08 15.55 1.66
C THR A 151 -0.46 14.13 1.70
N ASN A 152 -1.77 13.99 1.82
CA ASN A 152 -2.42 12.69 1.85
C ASN A 152 -3.33 12.49 0.62
N ILE A 153 -3.14 11.37 -0.07
CA ILE A 153 -3.95 10.90 -1.18
C ILE A 153 -4.72 9.68 -0.70
N GLN A 154 -5.98 9.90 -0.34
CA GLN A 154 -6.83 8.92 0.30
C GLN A 154 -7.34 7.84 -0.67
N ASP A 155 -7.91 6.78 -0.11
CA ASP A 155 -8.14 5.50 -0.78
C ASP A 155 -8.82 5.62 -2.15
N ASN A 156 -8.40 4.75 -3.08
CA ASN A 156 -8.93 4.63 -4.45
C ASN A 156 -8.85 5.91 -5.30
N SER A 157 -8.06 6.90 -4.90
CA SER A 157 -7.85 8.10 -5.70
C SER A 157 -6.96 7.83 -6.91
N LEU A 158 -7.25 8.52 -8.01
CA LEU A 158 -6.50 8.42 -9.25
C LEU A 158 -5.84 9.76 -9.56
N VAL A 159 -4.52 9.74 -9.75
CA VAL A 159 -3.75 10.90 -10.20
C VAL A 159 -3.12 10.55 -11.55
N HIS A 160 -3.49 11.30 -12.57
CA HIS A 160 -2.99 11.13 -13.92
C HIS A 160 -2.62 12.49 -14.51
N VAL A 161 -1.90 12.46 -15.63
CA VAL A 161 -1.36 13.63 -16.32
C VAL A 161 -1.85 13.67 -17.75
N ALA A 162 -2.02 14.88 -18.29
CA ALA A 162 -2.38 15.05 -19.69
C ALA A 162 -1.11 15.13 -20.55
N LYS A 163 -1.09 14.39 -21.67
CA LYS A 163 -0.03 14.51 -22.70
C LYS A 163 0.05 15.91 -23.29
N SER A 164 -1.13 16.43 -23.59
CA SER A 164 -1.37 17.71 -24.22
C SER A 164 -2.84 18.04 -23.99
N ASN A 165 -3.17 19.25 -23.57
CA ASN A 165 -4.55 19.71 -23.55
C ASN A 165 -4.99 20.25 -24.92
N LEU A 166 -6.26 20.66 -25.06
CA LEU A 166 -6.78 21.30 -26.30
C LEU A 166 -5.95 22.52 -26.76
N SER A 167 -5.19 23.14 -25.86
CA SER A 167 -4.34 24.30 -26.14
C SER A 167 -2.88 23.94 -26.43
N GLY A 168 -2.55 22.64 -26.55
CA GLY A 168 -1.19 22.16 -26.83
C GLY A 168 -0.20 22.28 -25.67
N LYS A 169 -0.65 22.67 -24.47
CA LYS A 169 0.21 22.76 -23.28
C LYS A 169 0.35 21.40 -22.61
N VAL A 170 1.58 21.09 -22.23
CA VAL A 170 1.93 19.97 -21.37
C VAL A 170 1.64 20.37 -19.93
N LEU A 171 0.73 19.66 -19.28
CA LEU A 171 0.28 19.98 -17.92
C LEU A 171 0.73 18.88 -16.96
N PRO A 172 1.76 19.13 -16.12
CA PRO A 172 2.08 18.22 -15.04
C PRO A 172 0.98 18.28 -13.97
N THR A 173 0.89 17.24 -13.15
CA THR A 173 0.03 17.29 -11.96
C THR A 173 0.89 17.64 -10.77
N ILE A 174 0.65 18.82 -10.19
CA ILE A 174 1.43 19.34 -9.06
C ILE A 174 0.47 19.46 -7.89
N ILE A 175 0.77 18.74 -6.81
CA ILE A 175 0.04 18.78 -5.56
C ILE A 175 0.99 19.34 -4.52
N GLY A 176 0.58 20.42 -3.86
CA GLY A 176 1.36 21.12 -2.84
C GLY A 176 1.56 20.31 -1.56
N SER A 177 1.96 21.00 -0.51
CA SER A 177 2.18 20.46 0.83
C SER A 177 0.92 20.57 1.69
N ASN A 178 0.74 19.65 2.64
CA ASN A 178 -0.41 19.58 3.54
C ASN A 178 -1.76 19.54 2.81
N VAL A 179 -1.78 19.01 1.58
CA VAL A 179 -3.01 18.87 0.80
C VAL A 179 -3.72 17.59 1.23
N THR A 180 -5.03 17.67 1.39
CA THR A 180 -5.88 16.50 1.65
C THR A 180 -6.69 16.18 0.40
N VAL A 181 -6.38 15.06 -0.25
CA VAL A 181 -7.12 14.54 -1.40
C VAL A 181 -7.99 13.39 -0.94
N GLY A 182 -9.29 13.61 -0.93
CA GLY A 182 -10.31 12.69 -0.44
C GLY A 182 -10.47 11.43 -1.27
N HIS A 183 -11.09 10.41 -0.67
CA HIS A 183 -11.29 9.09 -1.28
C HIS A 183 -11.89 9.16 -2.69
N SER A 184 -11.41 8.31 -3.61
CA SER A 184 -11.90 8.20 -4.98
C SER A 184 -11.85 9.52 -5.77
N ALA A 185 -11.01 10.48 -5.39
CA ALA A 185 -10.82 11.70 -6.15
C ALA A 185 -10.04 11.40 -7.45
N VAL A 186 -10.40 12.08 -8.52
CA VAL A 186 -9.74 11.97 -9.82
C VAL A 186 -9.06 13.28 -10.14
N LEU A 187 -7.73 13.29 -10.13
CA LEU A 187 -6.90 14.44 -10.45
C LEU A 187 -6.25 14.21 -11.82
N HIS A 188 -6.56 15.08 -12.78
CA HIS A 188 -6.05 14.95 -14.14
C HIS A 188 -5.42 16.26 -14.62
N GLY A 189 -4.08 16.31 -14.69
CA GLY A 189 -3.32 17.45 -15.22
C GLY A 189 -3.62 18.78 -14.51
N CYS A 190 -3.72 18.76 -13.18
CA CYS A 190 -4.10 19.92 -12.37
C CYS A 190 -2.98 20.41 -11.45
N THR A 191 -3.09 21.66 -10.99
CA THR A 191 -2.23 22.22 -9.95
C THR A 191 -3.07 22.50 -8.72
N VAL A 192 -2.68 21.93 -7.59
CA VAL A 192 -3.31 22.12 -6.28
C VAL A 192 -2.24 22.70 -5.36
N GLU A 193 -2.44 23.93 -4.90
CA GLU A 193 -1.52 24.61 -3.98
C GLU A 193 -1.58 24.02 -2.56
N ASP A 194 -0.68 24.48 -1.72
CA ASP A 194 -0.53 24.04 -0.33
C ASP A 194 -1.82 24.23 0.48
N GLU A 195 -2.07 23.36 1.45
CA GLU A 195 -3.18 23.48 2.41
C GLU A 195 -4.57 23.57 1.75
N ALA A 196 -4.70 23.04 0.53
CA ALA A 196 -5.97 22.88 -0.17
C ALA A 196 -6.64 21.54 0.19
N PHE A 197 -7.95 21.48 -0.02
CA PHE A 197 -8.77 20.30 0.27
C PHE A 197 -9.56 19.87 -0.96
N VAL A 198 -9.38 18.62 -1.39
CA VAL A 198 -10.16 18.01 -2.48
C VAL A 198 -11.07 16.96 -1.86
N GLY A 199 -12.37 17.17 -1.94
CA GLY A 199 -13.37 16.30 -1.35
C GLY A 199 -13.44 14.92 -2.00
N MET A 200 -14.04 13.98 -1.28
CA MET A 200 -14.25 12.61 -1.73
C MET A 200 -15.02 12.57 -3.06
N GLY A 201 -14.56 11.76 -4.01
CA GLY A 201 -15.19 11.58 -5.31
C GLY A 201 -15.17 12.82 -6.21
N ALA A 202 -14.42 13.86 -5.85
CA ALA A 202 -14.27 15.04 -6.69
C ALA A 202 -13.38 14.72 -7.91
N ALA A 203 -13.69 15.32 -9.05
CA ALA A 203 -12.94 15.19 -10.29
C ALA A 203 -12.41 16.55 -10.75
N LEU A 204 -11.09 16.68 -10.85
CA LEU A 204 -10.39 17.85 -11.38
C LEU A 204 -9.92 17.54 -12.80
N LEU A 205 -10.41 18.30 -13.78
CA LEU A 205 -10.00 18.16 -15.17
C LEU A 205 -8.74 18.99 -15.49
N ASP A 206 -8.30 18.89 -16.75
CA ASP A 206 -7.06 19.50 -17.24
C ASP A 206 -6.95 21.00 -16.95
N GLY A 207 -5.82 21.40 -16.38
CA GLY A 207 -5.48 22.81 -16.19
C GLY A 207 -6.24 23.47 -15.03
N VAL A 208 -6.97 22.69 -14.23
CA VAL A 208 -7.56 23.20 -13.00
C VAL A 208 -6.46 23.68 -12.06
N TYR A 209 -6.66 24.87 -11.50
CA TYR A 209 -5.78 25.50 -10.53
C TYR A 209 -6.54 25.73 -9.22
N VAL A 210 -6.20 24.99 -8.18
CA VAL A 210 -6.79 25.13 -6.85
C VAL A 210 -5.82 25.92 -5.99
N GLU A 211 -6.19 27.14 -5.60
CA GLU A 211 -5.34 27.99 -4.77
C GLU A 211 -5.25 27.50 -3.32
N LYS A 212 -4.29 28.08 -2.59
CA LYS A 212 -4.08 27.84 -1.17
C LYS A 212 -5.38 27.99 -0.39
N HIS A 213 -5.63 27.09 0.57
CA HIS A 213 -6.86 27.07 1.36
C HIS A 213 -8.15 27.09 0.53
N ALA A 214 -8.15 26.58 -0.71
CA ALA A 214 -9.40 26.35 -1.43
C ALA A 214 -9.92 24.94 -1.14
N MET A 215 -11.25 24.79 -1.14
CA MET A 215 -11.92 23.52 -0.90
C MET A 215 -12.82 23.14 -2.07
N VAL A 216 -12.57 21.95 -2.62
CA VAL A 216 -13.48 21.30 -3.56
C VAL A 216 -14.37 20.35 -2.77
N ALA A 217 -15.68 20.54 -2.82
CA ALA A 217 -16.64 19.72 -2.11
C ALA A 217 -16.70 18.29 -2.69
N ALA A 218 -17.25 17.35 -1.90
CA ALA A 218 -17.42 15.97 -2.32
C ALA A 218 -18.27 15.87 -3.61
N GLY A 219 -17.88 14.98 -4.51
CA GLY A 219 -18.56 14.72 -5.78
C GLY A 219 -18.54 15.88 -6.79
N ALA A 220 -17.75 16.93 -6.53
CA ALA A 220 -17.67 18.07 -7.43
C ALA A 220 -16.89 17.73 -8.71
N LEU A 221 -17.35 18.25 -9.87
CA LEU A 221 -16.65 18.13 -11.14
C LEU A 221 -16.16 19.51 -11.57
N VAL A 222 -14.86 19.74 -11.44
CA VAL A 222 -14.23 21.01 -11.80
C VAL A 222 -13.79 20.95 -13.26
N ARG A 223 -14.28 21.91 -14.06
CA ARG A 223 -14.04 21.94 -15.51
C ARG A 223 -12.62 22.36 -15.85
N GLN A 224 -12.19 22.08 -17.07
CA GLN A 224 -10.85 22.43 -17.55
C GLN A 224 -10.54 23.92 -17.34
N ASN A 225 -9.29 24.24 -17.02
CA ASN A 225 -8.76 25.60 -16.83
C ASN A 225 -9.50 26.45 -15.79
N THR A 226 -10.28 25.83 -14.89
CA THR A 226 -10.96 26.56 -13.82
C THR A 226 -9.95 26.90 -12.73
N ARG A 227 -9.92 28.18 -12.33
CA ARG A 227 -9.13 28.66 -11.20
C ARG A 227 -10.06 28.83 -10.01
N ILE A 228 -9.83 28.07 -8.95
CA ILE A 228 -10.57 28.15 -7.69
C ILE A 228 -9.80 29.10 -6.77
N PRO A 229 -10.38 30.26 -6.40
CA PRO A 229 -9.72 31.23 -5.54
C PRO A 229 -9.49 30.73 -4.11
N CYS A 230 -8.49 31.34 -3.46
CA CYS A 230 -8.11 31.09 -2.08
C CYS A 230 -9.28 31.31 -1.10
N GLY A 231 -9.46 30.39 -0.17
CA GLY A 231 -10.50 30.48 0.86
C GLY A 231 -11.92 30.23 0.35
N GLU A 232 -12.11 29.68 -0.86
CA GLU A 232 -13.43 29.40 -1.41
C GLU A 232 -13.79 27.91 -1.42
N VAL A 233 -15.07 27.63 -1.18
CA VAL A 233 -15.66 26.29 -1.32
C VAL A 233 -16.40 26.20 -2.64
N TRP A 234 -16.01 25.25 -3.47
CA TRP A 234 -16.62 24.98 -4.77
C TRP A 234 -17.24 23.59 -4.81
N GLY A 235 -18.45 23.46 -5.34
CA GLY A 235 -19.15 22.17 -5.39
C GLY A 235 -20.15 22.04 -6.53
N GLY A 236 -20.58 20.81 -6.78
CA GLY A 236 -21.54 20.45 -7.83
C GLY A 236 -20.91 19.93 -9.13
N ASN A 237 -21.76 19.55 -10.07
CA ASN A 237 -21.38 19.12 -11.42
C ASN A 237 -22.21 19.92 -12.45
N PRO A 238 -21.65 20.98 -13.05
CA PRO A 238 -20.29 21.49 -12.86
C PRO A 238 -20.08 22.19 -11.52
N ALA A 239 -18.83 22.22 -11.06
CA ALA A 239 -18.44 22.93 -9.85
C ALA A 239 -18.71 24.44 -9.99
N LYS A 240 -19.33 25.00 -8.96
CA LYS A 240 -19.59 26.44 -8.81
C LYS A 240 -19.19 26.88 -7.42
N PHE A 241 -18.87 28.16 -7.28
CA PHE A 241 -18.72 28.79 -5.98
C PHE A 241 -19.98 28.59 -5.13
N LEU A 242 -19.80 28.14 -3.89
CA LEU A 242 -20.87 27.97 -2.92
C LEU A 242 -20.79 29.04 -1.83
N ARG A 243 -19.62 29.14 -1.18
CA ARG A 243 -19.37 30.04 -0.06
C ARG A 243 -17.87 30.17 0.19
N LYS A 244 -17.48 31.08 1.08
CA LYS A 244 -16.13 31.13 1.64
C LYS A 244 -15.96 30.12 2.78
N LEU A 245 -14.73 29.66 2.97
CA LEU A 245 -14.31 28.86 4.13
C LEU A 245 -14.33 29.70 5.39
N THR A 246 -14.69 29.08 6.51
CA THR A 246 -14.52 29.68 7.83
C THR A 246 -13.09 29.48 8.33
N GLU A 247 -12.66 30.27 9.31
CA GLU A 247 -11.34 30.11 9.94
C GLU A 247 -11.18 28.74 10.61
N GLU A 248 -12.26 28.23 11.21
CA GLU A 248 -12.30 26.89 11.81
C GLU A 248 -12.07 25.80 10.76
N GLU A 249 -12.66 25.94 9.57
CA GLU A 249 -12.45 24.97 8.47
C GLU A 249 -11.02 25.03 7.93
N MET A 250 -10.41 26.21 7.84
CA MET A 250 -9.00 26.34 7.44
C MET A 250 -8.05 25.71 8.46
N ALA A 251 -8.31 25.91 9.76
CA ALA A 251 -7.57 25.25 10.83
C ALA A 251 -7.76 23.73 10.78
N PHE A 252 -8.98 23.26 10.50
CA PHE A 252 -9.28 21.84 10.35
C PHE A 252 -8.50 21.19 9.20
N ILE A 253 -8.35 21.85 8.04
CA ILE A 253 -7.58 21.31 6.92
C ILE A 253 -6.12 21.07 7.33
N SER A 254 -5.52 22.03 8.03
CA SER A 254 -4.14 21.92 8.51
C SER A 254 -3.99 20.80 9.54
N GLN A 255 -4.93 20.71 10.49
CA GLN A 255 -4.94 19.65 11.50
C GLN A 255 -5.18 18.26 10.87
N SER A 256 -6.04 18.18 9.86
CA SER A 256 -6.32 16.95 9.12
C SER A 256 -5.05 16.39 8.49
N ALA A 257 -4.26 17.24 7.82
CA ALA A 257 -2.98 16.83 7.23
C ALA A 257 -2.02 16.22 8.27
N LEU A 258 -1.92 16.82 9.47
CA LEU A 258 -1.11 16.28 10.57
C LEU A 258 -1.66 14.95 11.09
N ASN A 259 -2.97 14.86 11.32
CA ASN A 259 -3.62 13.64 11.79
C ASN A 259 -3.39 12.47 10.81
N TYR A 260 -3.53 12.72 9.51
CA TYR A 260 -3.25 11.71 8.48
C TYR A 260 -1.77 11.35 8.39
N SER A 261 -0.86 12.30 8.63
CA SER A 261 0.58 12.00 8.71
C SER A 261 0.90 11.07 9.88
N ASN A 262 0.29 11.29 11.05
CA ASN A 262 0.45 10.39 12.20
C ASN A 262 -0.16 9.01 11.95
N LEU A 263 -1.37 8.98 11.38
CA LEU A 263 -2.04 7.71 11.06
C LEU A 263 -1.25 6.92 10.00
N ALA A 264 -0.69 7.61 9.01
CA ALA A 264 0.15 7.00 7.99
C ALA A 264 1.38 6.31 8.58
N GLN A 265 2.01 6.86 9.63
CA GLN A 265 3.13 6.21 10.32
C GLN A 265 2.72 4.89 10.97
N VAL A 266 1.52 4.83 11.57
CA VAL A 266 0.98 3.59 12.16
C VAL A 266 0.72 2.54 11.10
N HIS A 267 0.10 2.93 9.99
CA HIS A 267 -0.09 2.03 8.85
C HIS A 267 1.24 1.59 8.23
N ALA A 268 2.24 2.46 8.16
CA ALA A 268 3.57 2.11 7.66
C ALA A 268 4.22 1.04 8.55
N ALA A 269 4.15 1.19 9.88
CA ALA A 269 4.67 0.23 10.83
C ALA A 269 3.97 -1.13 10.73
N GLU A 270 2.65 -1.16 10.60
CA GLU A 270 1.89 -2.42 10.46
C GLU A 270 2.19 -3.13 9.13
N ASN A 271 2.19 -2.39 8.01
CA ASN A 271 2.39 -2.97 6.68
C ASN A 271 3.85 -3.41 6.42
N ALA A 272 4.81 -2.97 7.24
CA ALA A 272 6.22 -3.35 7.13
C ALA A 272 6.57 -4.66 7.85
N LYS A 273 5.65 -5.23 8.64
CA LYS A 273 5.90 -6.43 9.47
C LYS A 273 6.18 -7.68 8.63
N SER A 274 7.11 -8.48 9.10
CA SER A 274 7.41 -9.80 8.54
C SER A 274 6.34 -10.83 8.92
N PHE A 275 6.27 -11.95 8.18
CA PHE A 275 5.32 -13.03 8.47
C PHE A 275 5.48 -13.59 9.90
N ASP A 276 6.73 -13.79 10.35
CA ASP A 276 7.03 -14.32 11.69
C ASP A 276 6.50 -13.37 12.80
N GLU A 277 6.65 -12.05 12.63
CA GLU A 277 6.15 -11.04 13.55
C GLU A 277 4.62 -11.00 13.56
N ILE A 278 3.98 -11.05 12.39
CA ILE A 278 2.51 -11.07 12.26
C ILE A 278 1.92 -12.28 12.98
N GLU A 279 2.47 -13.48 12.77
CA GLU A 279 1.97 -14.68 13.45
C GLU A 279 2.20 -14.63 14.97
N PHE A 280 3.32 -14.08 15.42
CA PHE A 280 3.57 -13.86 16.85
C PHE A 280 2.56 -12.89 17.47
N GLU A 281 2.34 -11.73 16.86
CA GLU A 281 1.35 -10.75 17.32
C GLU A 281 -0.07 -11.33 17.32
N LYS A 282 -0.43 -12.12 16.31
CA LYS A 282 -1.74 -12.78 16.24
C LYS A 282 -1.94 -13.75 17.42
N VAL A 283 -0.92 -14.51 17.80
CA VAL A 283 -0.96 -15.39 18.97
C VAL A 283 -1.09 -14.56 20.27
N LEU A 284 -0.34 -13.46 20.39
CA LEU A 284 -0.47 -12.53 21.50
C LEU A 284 -1.88 -11.94 21.60
N ARG A 285 -2.41 -11.35 20.52
CA ARG A 285 -3.77 -10.81 20.45
C ARG A 285 -4.80 -11.84 20.89
N LYS A 286 -4.69 -13.09 20.42
CA LYS A 286 -5.60 -14.19 20.83
C LYS A 286 -5.48 -14.54 22.32
N LYS A 287 -4.28 -14.52 22.89
CA LYS A 287 -4.03 -14.78 24.32
C LYS A 287 -4.62 -13.68 25.20
N PHE A 288 -4.45 -12.42 24.78
CA PHE A 288 -4.92 -11.25 25.54
C PHE A 288 -6.40 -10.91 25.31
N ALA A 289 -7.01 -11.33 24.20
CA ALA A 289 -8.46 -11.17 23.98
C ALA A 289 -9.30 -12.08 24.88
N ARG A 290 -8.75 -13.21 25.35
CA ARG A 290 -9.39 -14.12 26.31
C ARG A 290 -9.12 -13.69 27.75
N ARG A 291 -9.32 -12.40 28.06
CA ARG A 291 -9.34 -11.94 29.45
C ARG A 291 -10.68 -12.31 30.06
N ASP A 292 -10.63 -13.09 31.12
CA ASP A 292 -11.71 -13.20 32.07
C ASP A 292 -11.30 -12.35 33.27
N GLU A 293 -11.83 -11.12 33.32
CA GLU A 293 -11.45 -10.13 34.34
C GLU A 293 -11.79 -10.64 35.76
N GLU A 294 -12.83 -11.47 35.87
CA GLU A 294 -13.23 -12.11 37.13
C GLU A 294 -12.21 -13.17 37.56
N TYR A 295 -11.72 -13.98 36.62
CA TYR A 295 -10.68 -14.98 36.89
C TYR A 295 -9.32 -14.36 37.25
N ASP A 296 -8.89 -13.34 36.49
CA ASP A 296 -7.59 -12.66 36.72
C ASP A 296 -7.61 -11.84 38.03
N SER A 297 -8.76 -11.25 38.40
CA SER A 297 -8.93 -10.54 39.69
C SER A 297 -8.99 -11.50 40.88
N MET A 298 -9.63 -12.66 40.75
CA MET A 298 -9.64 -13.72 41.78
C MET A 298 -8.22 -14.23 42.09
N LEU A 299 -7.33 -14.25 41.08
CA LEU A 299 -5.92 -14.63 41.24
C LEU A 299 -5.02 -13.47 41.67
N GLY A 300 -5.53 -12.23 41.76
CA GLY A 300 -4.73 -11.04 42.05
C GLY A 300 -3.69 -10.71 40.97
N VAL A 301 -3.87 -11.19 39.74
CA VAL A 301 -2.89 -11.03 38.65
C VAL A 301 -3.28 -9.86 37.76
N VAL A 302 -2.54 -8.76 37.84
CA VAL A 302 -2.63 -7.66 36.87
C VAL A 302 -1.71 -7.96 35.70
N ARG A 303 -2.27 -8.32 34.54
CA ARG A 303 -1.50 -8.47 33.30
C ARG A 303 -1.38 -7.13 32.59
N GLU A 304 -0.16 -6.63 32.45
CA GLU A 304 0.15 -5.46 31.61
C GLU A 304 -0.05 -5.80 30.13
N THR A 305 -0.53 -4.82 29.36
CA THR A 305 -0.65 -4.98 27.90
C THR A 305 0.75 -4.94 27.28
N PRO A 306 1.13 -5.95 26.49
CA PRO A 306 2.44 -5.97 25.85
C PRO A 306 2.62 -4.74 24.95
N PRO A 307 3.84 -4.20 24.85
CA PRO A 307 4.13 -2.98 24.10
C PRO A 307 3.74 -3.09 22.63
N GLU A 308 3.75 -4.29 22.06
CA GLU A 308 3.34 -4.58 20.68
C GLU A 308 1.83 -4.35 20.41
N LEU A 309 1.02 -4.24 21.46
CA LEU A 309 -0.43 -3.98 21.36
C LEU A 309 -0.82 -2.56 21.77
N ILE A 310 0.14 -1.73 22.17
CA ILE A 310 -0.09 -0.35 22.57
C ILE A 310 -0.10 0.52 21.31
N LEU A 311 -1.20 1.24 21.08
CA LEU A 311 -1.25 2.26 20.03
C LEU A 311 -0.31 3.40 20.38
N PRO A 312 0.49 3.91 19.43
CA PRO A 312 1.39 5.00 19.71
C PRO A 312 0.61 6.28 20.06
N ASP A 313 1.16 7.05 21.00
CA ASP A 313 0.49 8.21 21.60
C ASP A 313 0.12 9.30 20.58
N ASN A 314 0.81 9.36 19.44
CA ASN A 314 0.57 10.30 18.35
C ASN A 314 -0.75 10.06 17.57
N VAL A 315 -1.41 8.91 17.77
CA VAL A 315 -2.71 8.57 17.13
C VAL A 315 -3.86 8.61 18.13
N LEU A 316 -3.58 8.50 19.42
CA LEU A 316 -4.59 8.66 20.46
C LEU A 316 -4.89 10.16 20.62
N ALA A 317 -6.17 10.53 20.58
CA ALA A 317 -6.56 11.88 20.99
C ALA A 317 -6.06 12.11 22.42
N ASP A 318 -5.43 13.26 22.67
CA ASP A 318 -4.83 13.63 23.95
C ASP A 318 -5.67 13.11 25.13
N LYS A 319 -5.10 12.20 25.92
CA LYS A 319 -5.67 11.75 27.21
C LYS A 319 -5.64 12.87 28.27
N VAL A 320 -5.91 14.12 27.90
CA VAL A 320 -5.76 15.32 28.75
C VAL A 320 -7.10 15.90 29.22
N ALA A 321 -8.26 15.32 28.88
CA ALA A 321 -9.57 15.89 29.26
C ALA A 321 -10.42 15.04 30.25
N LYS A 322 -9.82 14.15 31.05
CA LYS A 322 -10.57 13.39 32.08
C LYS A 322 -9.81 13.26 33.42
N THR A 323 -9.32 14.38 33.93
CA THR A 323 -9.06 14.56 35.37
C THR A 323 -9.19 16.04 35.68
N ALA A 324 -10.42 16.48 35.93
CA ALA A 324 -10.78 17.70 36.64
C ALA A 324 -11.99 17.38 37.52
#